data_AF-T2M9J9-F1
#
_entry.id   AF-T2M9J9-F1
#
_cell.length_a   1.000
_cell.length_b   1.000
_cell.length_c   1.000
_cell.angle_alpha   90.00
_cell.angle_beta   90.00
_cell.angle_gamma   90.00
#
_symmetry.space_group_name_H-M   'P 1'
#
loop_
_entity.id
_entity.type
_entity.pdbx_description
1 polymer ?
#
loop_
_entity_poly.entity_id
_entity_poly.type
_entity_poly.pdbx_seq_one_letter_code
_entity_poly.pdbx_strand_id
1 'polypeptide(L)'
;MPPVEDFNYTALNHQAGGHHNKKGVRCMLTDDKGNVLKSINDSQSGKNEEIFYNRVFSDEYFNEFCQFLPRFYGGKTVVADLKYSYLKLENLLANFAYPNIMDIKLGRVTYDPFASMEKKIKEEGKFNAQTKIGFRISGMKLYNEESNCYYSIDGRGFRSCTCYSTDEDKVAA
;
A
#
# COMPACT_ATOMS: atom_id res chain seq x y z
N MET A 1 -25.64 4.28 -11.42
CA MET A 1 -24.88 4.99 -10.36
C MET A 1 -24.32 3.93 -9.42
N PRO A 2 -23.06 4.04 -8.94
CA PRO A 2 -22.60 3.19 -7.85
C PRO A 2 -23.50 3.38 -6.62
N PRO A 3 -23.75 2.34 -5.81
CA PRO A 3 -24.52 2.49 -4.59
C PRO A 3 -23.85 3.52 -3.67
N VAL A 4 -24.62 4.53 -3.27
CA VAL A 4 -24.21 5.44 -2.20
C VAL A 4 -24.54 4.72 -0.91
N GLU A 5 -23.50 4.37 -0.18
CA GLU A 5 -23.59 3.61 1.05
C GLU A 5 -23.32 4.56 2.22
N ASP A 6 -24.36 4.84 3.02
CA ASP A 6 -24.25 5.65 4.24
C ASP A 6 -23.66 4.79 5.37
N PHE A 7 -22.33 4.69 5.43
CA PHE A 7 -21.62 4.07 6.55
C PHE A 7 -20.72 5.07 7.26
N ASN A 8 -20.66 4.95 8.59
CA ASN A 8 -19.66 5.64 9.39
C ASN A 8 -18.26 5.12 9.02
N TYR A 9 -17.28 6.02 8.96
CA TYR A 9 -15.89 5.65 8.65
C TYR A 9 -14.92 6.33 9.62
N THR A 10 -13.80 5.64 9.86
CA THR A 10 -12.68 6.15 10.66
C THR A 10 -11.38 6.10 9.88
N ALA A 11 -10.35 6.82 10.34
CA ALA A 11 -9.03 6.70 9.73
C ALA A 11 -8.45 5.31 10.02
N LEU A 12 -7.75 4.71 9.05
CA LEU A 12 -7.02 3.47 9.30
C LEU A 12 -5.87 3.75 10.30
N ASN A 13 -5.92 3.11 11.46
CA ASN A 13 -4.97 3.36 12.56
C ASN A 13 -3.55 2.86 12.28
N HIS A 14 -3.40 1.79 11.50
CA HIS A 14 -2.13 1.06 11.35
C HIS A 14 -1.64 1.05 9.90
N GLN A 15 -1.32 2.23 9.36
CA GLN A 15 -0.69 2.38 8.05
C GLN A 15 0.83 2.47 8.19
N ALA A 16 1.56 1.52 7.57
CA ALA A 16 3.04 1.51 7.59
C ALA A 16 3.66 2.26 6.40
N GLY A 17 3.02 2.19 5.22
CA GLY A 17 3.49 2.79 3.98
C GLY A 17 2.41 3.60 3.25
N GLY A 18 2.80 4.29 2.18
CA GLY A 18 1.88 5.09 1.37
C GLY A 18 1.50 6.44 1.98
N HIS A 19 0.57 7.13 1.33
CA HIS A 19 0.09 8.45 1.78
C HIS A 19 -1.09 8.27 2.73
N HIS A 20 -1.09 8.97 3.86
CA HIS A 20 -2.26 9.06 4.73
C HIS A 20 -3.34 9.96 4.11
N ASN A 21 -2.90 11.08 3.53
CA ASN A 21 -3.73 12.04 2.81
C ASN A 21 -3.09 12.40 1.47
N LYS A 22 -3.92 12.59 0.44
CA LYS A 22 -3.50 13.08 -0.88
C LYS A 22 -4.50 14.11 -1.37
N LYS A 23 -4.06 15.35 -1.62
CA LYS A 23 -4.92 16.48 -2.05
C LYS A 23 -6.15 16.69 -1.14
N GLY A 24 -5.96 16.57 0.17
CA GLY A 24 -7.05 16.70 1.16
C GLY A 24 -7.91 15.45 1.33
N VAL A 25 -7.67 14.38 0.57
CA VAL A 25 -8.42 13.12 0.65
C VAL A 25 -7.68 12.10 1.48
N ARG A 26 -8.37 11.49 2.45
CA ARG A 26 -7.85 10.33 3.19
C ARG A 26 -7.72 9.13 2.27
N CYS A 27 -6.54 8.53 2.23
CA CYS A 27 -6.29 7.42 1.30
C CYS A 27 -6.81 6.08 1.80
N MET A 28 -6.84 5.87 3.12
CA MET A 28 -7.24 4.63 3.76
C MET A 28 -8.20 4.93 4.91
N LEU A 29 -9.36 4.30 4.91
CA LEU A 29 -10.37 4.39 5.96
C LEU A 29 -10.77 2.99 6.42
N THR A 30 -11.51 2.92 7.51
CA THR A 30 -12.16 1.70 7.99
C THR A 30 -13.66 1.94 8.10
N ASP A 31 -14.48 1.05 7.54
CA ASP A 31 -15.95 1.11 7.67
C ASP A 31 -16.44 0.57 9.02
N ASP A 32 -17.74 0.69 9.28
CA ASP A 32 -18.43 0.22 10.48
C ASP A 32 -18.30 -1.29 10.73
N LYS A 33 -18.08 -2.07 9.66
CA LYS A 33 -17.85 -3.52 9.69
C LYS A 33 -16.38 -3.90 9.80
N GLY A 34 -15.49 -2.92 9.94
CA GLY A 34 -14.06 -3.14 10.10
C GLY A 34 -13.29 -3.39 8.80
N ASN A 35 -13.91 -3.25 7.62
CA ASN A 35 -13.26 -3.39 6.32
C ASN A 35 -12.44 -2.15 5.98
N VAL A 36 -11.42 -2.31 5.14
CA VAL A 36 -10.59 -1.22 4.64
C VAL A 36 -11.23 -0.60 3.41
N LEU A 37 -11.38 0.72 3.41
CA LEU A 37 -11.75 1.50 2.24
C LEU A 37 -10.49 2.20 1.70
N LYS A 38 -10.05 1.78 0.51
CA LYS A 38 -8.87 2.33 -0.16
C LYS A 38 -9.27 3.28 -1.28
N SER A 39 -8.86 4.53 -1.17
CA SER A 39 -9.23 5.57 -2.14
C SER A 39 -8.60 5.33 -3.52
N ILE A 40 -9.42 5.42 -4.57
CA ILE A 40 -8.96 5.36 -5.97
C ILE A 40 -8.89 6.74 -6.64
N ASN A 41 -9.46 7.77 -6.02
CA ASN A 41 -9.25 9.21 -6.30
C ASN A 41 -9.26 9.62 -7.79
N ASP A 42 -10.13 9.04 -8.62
CA ASP A 42 -10.22 9.22 -10.09
C ASP A 42 -8.89 9.18 -10.86
N SER A 43 -7.85 8.69 -10.20
CA SER A 43 -6.49 8.68 -10.71
C SER A 43 -6.32 7.46 -11.61
N GLN A 44 -5.42 7.56 -12.60
CA GLN A 44 -5.12 6.41 -13.45
C GLN A 44 -4.66 5.19 -12.61
N SER A 45 -3.84 5.43 -11.58
CA SER A 45 -3.40 4.36 -10.66
C SER A 45 -4.58 3.71 -9.92
N GLY A 46 -5.56 4.48 -9.45
CA GLY A 46 -6.73 3.92 -8.77
C GLY A 46 -7.67 3.18 -9.72
N LYS A 47 -7.86 3.67 -10.95
CA LYS A 47 -8.61 2.95 -12.00
C LYS A 47 -7.93 1.62 -12.36
N ASN A 48 -6.60 1.63 -12.48
CA ASN A 48 -5.84 0.40 -12.75
C ASN A 48 -5.95 -0.60 -11.58
N GLU A 49 -5.95 -0.11 -10.34
CA GLU A 49 -6.13 -0.96 -9.15
C GLU A 49 -7.53 -1.60 -9.11
N GLU A 50 -8.57 -0.85 -9.43
CA GLU A 50 -9.93 -1.39 -9.57
C GLU A 50 -9.99 -2.47 -10.67
N ILE A 51 -9.42 -2.22 -11.85
CA ILE A 51 -9.39 -3.19 -12.95
C ILE A 51 -8.64 -4.46 -12.52
N PHE A 52 -7.53 -4.30 -11.80
CA PHE A 52 -6.74 -5.42 -11.29
C PHE A 52 -7.57 -6.32 -10.36
N TYR A 53 -8.21 -5.74 -9.33
CA TYR A 53 -9.01 -6.53 -8.39
C TYR A 53 -10.22 -7.19 -9.07
N ASN A 54 -10.94 -6.46 -9.93
CA ASN A 54 -12.05 -7.05 -10.68
C ASN A 54 -11.61 -8.21 -11.56
N ARG A 55 -10.47 -8.09 -12.26
CA ARG A 55 -9.95 -9.18 -13.11
C ARG A 55 -9.55 -10.39 -12.28
N VAL A 56 -8.72 -10.19 -11.26
CA VAL A 56 -8.14 -11.28 -10.46
C VAL A 56 -9.23 -12.06 -9.71
N PHE A 57 -10.26 -11.39 -9.20
CA PHE A 57 -11.34 -12.06 -8.46
C PHE A 57 -12.48 -12.59 -9.35
N SER A 58 -12.50 -12.33 -10.66
CA SER A 58 -13.54 -12.83 -11.58
C SER A 58 -13.06 -13.95 -12.50
N ASP A 59 -11.76 -14.14 -12.63
CA ASP A 59 -11.15 -15.12 -13.55
C ASP A 59 -10.54 -16.26 -12.73
N GLU A 60 -11.09 -17.46 -12.89
CA GLU A 60 -10.71 -18.68 -12.15
C GLU A 60 -9.22 -19.02 -12.31
N TYR A 61 -8.58 -18.57 -13.39
CA TYR A 61 -7.15 -18.71 -13.60
C TYR A 61 -6.32 -18.15 -12.42
N PHE A 62 -6.82 -17.12 -11.73
CA PHE A 62 -6.11 -16.48 -10.62
C PHE A 62 -6.53 -16.98 -9.23
N ASN A 63 -7.33 -18.04 -9.12
CA ASN A 63 -7.83 -18.51 -7.82
C ASN A 63 -6.72 -18.79 -6.80
N GLU A 64 -5.61 -19.40 -7.23
CA GLU A 64 -4.44 -19.64 -6.36
C GLU A 64 -3.72 -18.33 -5.98
N PHE A 65 -3.79 -17.30 -6.81
CA PHE A 65 -3.16 -16.01 -6.52
C PHE A 65 -4.00 -15.18 -5.55
N CYS A 66 -5.33 -15.29 -5.60
CA CYS A 66 -6.27 -14.58 -4.73
C CYS A 66 -6.01 -14.83 -3.24
N GLN A 67 -5.48 -15.99 -2.85
CA GLN A 67 -5.17 -16.29 -1.45
C GLN A 67 -4.10 -15.37 -0.83
N PHE A 68 -3.31 -14.68 -1.66
CA PHE A 68 -2.26 -13.75 -1.24
C PHE A 68 -2.72 -12.28 -1.25
N LEU A 69 -3.97 -12.02 -1.61
CA LEU A 69 -4.54 -10.67 -1.69
C LEU A 69 -5.59 -10.49 -0.59
N PRO A 70 -5.78 -9.24 -0.09
CA PRO A 70 -6.96 -8.93 0.70
C PRO A 70 -8.22 -9.29 -0.09
N ARG A 71 -9.21 -9.92 0.55
CA ARG A 71 -10.49 -10.19 -0.10
C ARG A 71 -11.08 -8.90 -0.67
N PHE A 72 -11.49 -8.95 -1.94
CA PHE A 72 -12.17 -7.86 -2.60
C PHE A 72 -13.68 -8.03 -2.49
N TYR A 73 -14.38 -7.02 -1.99
CA TYR A 73 -15.83 -7.06 -1.78
C TYR A 73 -16.65 -6.51 -2.96
N GLY A 74 -15.98 -6.13 -4.06
CA GLY A 74 -16.63 -5.63 -5.27
C GLY A 74 -16.99 -4.15 -5.22
N GLY A 75 -17.08 -3.56 -6.42
CA GLY A 75 -17.66 -2.23 -6.65
C GLY A 75 -16.84 -1.03 -6.17
N LYS A 76 -17.30 0.16 -6.58
CA LYS A 76 -16.90 1.43 -5.99
C LYS A 76 -17.88 1.78 -4.88
N THR A 77 -17.37 2.01 -3.69
CA THR A 77 -18.16 2.66 -2.64
C THR A 77 -17.95 4.17 -2.78
N VAL A 78 -19.06 4.91 -2.92
CA VAL A 78 -19.05 6.37 -2.84
C VAL A 78 -19.37 6.75 -1.40
N VAL A 79 -18.42 7.38 -0.73
CA VAL A 79 -18.64 7.95 0.60
C VAL A 79 -19.24 9.34 0.41
N ALA A 80 -20.51 9.50 0.79
CA ALA A 80 -21.35 10.66 0.49
C ALA A 80 -20.67 12.00 0.84
N ASP A 81 -20.07 12.09 2.03
CA ASP A 81 -19.42 13.31 2.52
C ASP A 81 -18.07 13.61 1.86
N LEU A 82 -17.40 12.58 1.34
CA LEU A 82 -16.05 12.72 0.81
C LEU A 82 -16.03 13.00 -0.68
N LYS A 83 -17.10 12.72 -1.45
CA LYS A 83 -17.13 12.86 -2.93
C LYS A 83 -16.07 12.03 -3.67
N TYR A 84 -15.43 11.07 -3.03
CA TYR A 84 -14.41 10.21 -3.62
C TYR A 84 -14.85 8.75 -3.64
N SER A 85 -14.34 8.01 -4.62
CA SER A 85 -14.56 6.57 -4.73
C SER A 85 -13.48 5.79 -3.99
N TYR A 86 -13.91 4.70 -3.36
CA TYR A 86 -13.06 3.77 -2.62
C TYR A 86 -13.30 2.33 -3.08
N LEU A 87 -12.25 1.51 -3.02
CA LEU A 87 -12.34 0.05 -3.08
C LEU A 87 -12.53 -0.48 -1.66
N LYS A 88 -13.48 -1.41 -1.51
CA LYS A 88 -13.73 -2.10 -0.26
C LYS A 88 -12.94 -3.41 -0.20
N LEU A 89 -12.03 -3.51 0.76
CA LEU A 89 -11.09 -4.61 0.93
C LEU A 89 -11.15 -5.18 2.35
N GLU A 90 -10.77 -6.45 2.48
CA GLU A 90 -10.53 -7.07 3.77
C GLU A 90 -9.48 -6.31 4.58
N ASN A 91 -9.75 -6.19 5.88
CA ASN A 91 -8.78 -5.69 6.83
C ASN A 91 -7.91 -6.83 7.35
N LEU A 92 -6.71 -6.94 6.78
CA LEU A 92 -5.71 -7.95 7.17
C LEU A 92 -5.29 -7.86 8.65
N LEU A 93 -5.57 -6.75 9.32
CA LEU A 93 -5.16 -6.50 10.71
C LEU A 93 -6.28 -6.79 11.71
N ALA A 94 -7.49 -7.12 11.26
CA ALA A 94 -8.69 -7.19 12.11
C ALA A 94 -8.54 -8.16 13.30
N ASN A 95 -7.75 -9.23 13.13
CA ASN A 95 -7.56 -10.28 14.13
C ASN A 95 -6.28 -10.12 14.97
N PHE A 96 -5.58 -8.99 14.86
CA PHE A 96 -4.36 -8.72 15.62
C PHE A 96 -4.61 -7.65 16.68
N ALA A 97 -4.31 -7.95 17.94
CA ALA A 97 -4.40 -6.98 19.03
C ALA A 97 -3.32 -5.90 18.93
N TYR A 98 -2.07 -6.31 18.64
CA TYR A 98 -0.92 -5.42 18.55
C TYR A 98 -0.10 -5.68 17.26
N PRO A 99 -0.65 -5.37 16.07
CA PRO A 99 -0.01 -5.73 14.80
C PRO A 99 1.32 -5.01 14.57
N ASN A 100 2.38 -5.78 14.36
CA ASN A 100 3.64 -5.31 13.80
C ASN A 100 3.59 -5.41 12.28
N ILE A 101 3.84 -4.31 11.58
CA ILE A 101 3.58 -4.20 10.14
C ILE A 101 4.83 -3.75 9.43
N MET A 102 5.14 -4.40 8.31
CA MET A 102 6.18 -4.00 7.37
C MET A 102 5.60 -3.96 5.96
N ASP A 103 5.81 -2.85 5.27
CA ASP A 103 5.47 -2.68 3.86
C ASP A 103 6.75 -2.88 3.04
N ILE A 104 6.75 -3.90 2.18
CA ILE A 104 7.87 -4.22 1.28
C ILE A 104 7.40 -4.00 -0.15
N LYS A 105 8.11 -3.14 -0.88
CA LYS A 105 7.88 -2.91 -2.30
C LYS A 105 8.74 -3.86 -3.12
N LEU A 106 8.11 -4.71 -3.91
CA LEU A 106 8.75 -5.71 -4.77
C LEU A 106 9.11 -5.15 -6.16
N GLY A 107 10.06 -5.82 -6.82
CA GLY A 107 10.52 -5.56 -8.18
C GLY A 107 11.79 -4.71 -8.25
N ARG A 108 12.64 -5.00 -9.25
CA ARG A 108 13.81 -4.17 -9.62
C ARG A 108 13.39 -2.88 -10.33
N VAL A 109 12.26 -2.94 -11.05
CA VAL A 109 11.65 -1.81 -11.75
C VAL A 109 10.39 -1.41 -10.99
N THR A 110 10.32 -0.16 -10.53
CA THR A 110 9.20 0.34 -9.70
C THR A 110 8.39 1.47 -10.34
N TYR A 111 8.62 1.70 -11.63
CA TYR A 111 7.88 2.61 -12.48
C TYR A 111 7.11 1.83 -13.55
N ASP A 112 6.03 2.43 -14.03
CA ASP A 112 5.22 1.90 -15.12
C ASP A 112 6.02 1.91 -16.45
N PRO A 113 5.83 0.93 -17.38
CA PRO A 113 6.48 0.93 -18.69
C PRO A 113 6.33 2.25 -19.45
N PHE A 114 5.18 2.91 -19.30
CA PHE A 114 4.82 4.17 -19.94
C PHE A 114 5.10 5.40 -19.08
N ALA A 115 5.82 5.25 -17.96
CA ALA A 115 6.21 6.36 -17.11
C ALA A 115 7.10 7.37 -17.86
N SER A 116 6.92 8.66 -17.57
CA SER A 116 7.80 9.72 -18.08
C SER A 116 9.24 9.52 -17.59
N MET A 117 10.21 10.05 -18.33
CA MET A 117 11.62 9.94 -17.96
C MET A 117 11.90 10.52 -16.56
N GLU A 118 11.27 11.66 -16.24
CA GLU A 118 11.35 12.27 -14.91
C GLU A 118 10.83 11.32 -13.81
N LYS A 119 9.73 10.62 -14.07
CA LYS A 119 9.15 9.67 -13.12
C LYS A 119 10.04 8.44 -12.94
N LYS A 120 10.70 7.96 -14.02
CA LYS A 120 11.66 6.85 -13.97
C LYS A 120 12.86 7.20 -13.09
N ILE A 121 13.54 8.31 -13.39
CA ILE A 121 14.68 8.82 -12.61
C ILE A 121 14.30 8.98 -11.13
N LYS A 122 13.12 9.55 -10.85
CA LYS A 122 12.63 9.75 -9.48
C LYS A 122 12.36 8.44 -8.75
N GLU A 123 11.86 7.38 -9.39
CA GLU A 123 11.62 6.10 -8.73
C GLU A 123 12.91 5.29 -8.54
N GLU A 124 13.84 5.35 -9.49
CA GLU A 124 15.16 4.70 -9.41
C GLU A 124 16.02 5.28 -8.29
N GLY A 125 16.04 6.62 -8.16
CA GLY A 125 16.81 7.31 -7.11
C GLY A 125 16.27 7.14 -5.68
N LYS A 126 15.18 6.40 -5.46
CA LYS A 126 14.63 6.19 -4.10
C LYS A 126 15.41 5.17 -3.29
N PHE A 127 15.91 4.11 -3.93
CA PHE A 127 16.62 3.03 -3.25
C PHE A 127 17.54 2.33 -4.24
N ASN A 128 18.80 2.77 -4.30
CA ASN A 128 19.76 2.29 -5.30
C ASN A 128 19.97 0.77 -5.22
N ALA A 129 19.95 0.19 -4.02
CA ALA A 129 20.09 -1.25 -3.86
C ALA A 129 18.92 -2.07 -4.45
N GLN A 130 17.73 -1.46 -4.66
CA GLN A 130 16.55 -2.15 -5.20
C GLN A 130 16.81 -2.77 -6.57
N THR A 131 17.58 -2.09 -7.42
CA THR A 131 17.87 -2.56 -8.79
C THR A 131 18.69 -3.85 -8.76
N LYS A 132 19.48 -4.07 -7.70
CA LYS A 132 20.25 -5.30 -7.47
C LYS A 132 19.41 -6.37 -6.76
N ILE A 133 18.81 -6.05 -5.60
CA ILE A 133 18.14 -7.04 -4.72
C ILE A 133 16.68 -7.34 -5.09
N GLY A 134 16.02 -6.44 -5.82
CA GLY A 134 14.64 -6.65 -6.29
C GLY A 134 13.53 -6.32 -5.28
N PHE A 135 13.84 -5.70 -4.14
CA PHE A 135 12.84 -5.18 -3.22
C PHE A 135 13.37 -3.98 -2.39
N ARG A 136 12.49 -3.29 -1.67
CA ARG A 136 12.84 -2.32 -0.64
C ARG A 136 11.80 -2.29 0.49
N ILE A 137 12.22 -1.96 1.70
CA ILE A 137 11.30 -1.63 2.79
C ILE A 137 10.78 -0.21 2.56
N SER A 138 9.46 -0.07 2.51
CA SER A 138 8.76 1.18 2.22
C SER A 138 8.16 1.84 3.45
N GLY A 139 8.02 1.07 4.53
CA GLY A 139 7.76 1.56 5.87
C GLY A 139 7.51 0.42 6.85
N MET A 140 7.58 0.73 8.14
CA MET A 140 7.32 -0.19 9.24
C MET A 140 6.55 0.52 10.34
N LYS A 141 5.70 -0.23 11.04
CA LYS A 141 5.02 0.21 12.26
C LYS A 141 5.10 -0.92 13.28
N LEU A 142 5.77 -0.66 14.39
CA LEU A 142 6.11 -1.67 15.39
C LEU A 142 5.51 -1.29 16.74
N TYR A 143 4.98 -2.28 17.43
CA TYR A 143 4.48 -2.16 18.79
C TYR A 143 5.62 -2.42 19.78
N ASN A 144 5.74 -1.55 20.78
CA ASN A 144 6.66 -1.71 21.90
C ASN A 144 5.83 -2.01 23.16
N GLU A 145 6.01 -3.20 23.71
CA GLU A 145 5.26 -3.70 24.88
C GLU A 145 5.59 -2.90 26.15
N GLU A 146 6.86 -2.58 26.38
CA GLU A 146 7.30 -1.86 27.59
C GLU A 146 6.67 -0.47 27.71
N SER A 147 6.58 0.24 26.59
CA SER A 147 6.00 1.59 26.50
C SER A 147 4.52 1.62 26.12
N ASN A 148 3.94 0.45 25.80
CA ASN A 148 2.58 0.30 25.26
C ASN A 148 2.28 1.29 24.11
N CYS A 149 3.25 1.47 23.21
CA CYS A 149 3.21 2.50 22.18
C CYS A 149 3.70 1.95 20.83
N TYR A 150 3.29 2.62 19.75
CA TYR A 150 3.78 2.32 18.40
C TYR A 150 4.84 3.33 17.98
N TYR A 151 5.88 2.83 17.31
CA TYR A 151 6.81 3.67 16.56
C TYR A 151 6.78 3.28 15.07
N SER A 152 6.94 4.29 14.22
CA SER A 152 6.91 4.13 12.77
C SER A 152 8.25 4.52 12.16
N ILE A 153 8.73 3.70 11.23
CA ILE A 153 9.90 4.01 10.41
C ILE A 153 9.39 4.15 8.97
N ASP A 154 9.50 5.33 8.38
CA ASP A 154 9.12 5.51 6.98
C ASP A 154 10.19 4.95 6.02
N GLY A 155 9.84 4.81 4.74
CA GLY A 155 10.76 4.29 3.73
C GLY A 155 12.04 5.11 3.53
N ARG A 156 12.17 6.33 4.07
CA ARG A 156 13.43 7.09 4.05
C ARG A 156 14.42 6.52 5.06
N GLY A 157 13.95 6.02 6.21
CA GLY A 157 14.79 5.39 7.23
C GLY A 157 15.56 4.17 6.72
N PHE A 158 15.06 3.50 5.67
CA PHE A 158 15.70 2.34 5.08
C PHE A 158 16.59 2.65 3.88
N ARG A 159 16.74 3.93 3.46
CA ARG A 159 17.46 4.25 2.22
C ARG A 159 18.96 4.01 2.28
N SER A 160 19.53 3.98 3.47
CA SER A 160 20.93 3.62 3.72
C SER A 160 21.17 2.10 3.70
N CYS A 161 20.12 1.28 3.69
CA CYS A 161 20.27 -0.17 3.59
C CYS A 161 20.91 -0.55 2.26
N THR A 162 21.83 -1.49 2.30
CA THR A 162 22.61 -1.92 1.14
C THR A 162 22.48 -3.41 0.90
N CYS A 163 22.78 -3.84 -0.33
CA CYS A 163 22.88 -5.25 -0.68
C CYS A 163 24.22 -5.89 -0.31
N TYR A 164 25.04 -5.14 0.42
CA TYR A 164 26.42 -5.46 0.75
C TYR A 164 26.52 -5.66 2.26
N SER A 165 27.23 -6.71 2.65
CA SER A 165 27.47 -7.06 4.04
C SER A 165 28.56 -6.20 4.68
N THR A 166 29.48 -5.67 3.88
CA THR A 166 30.56 -4.78 4.32
C THR A 166 30.64 -3.52 3.44
N ASP A 167 31.37 -2.51 3.90
CA ASP A 167 31.65 -1.31 3.10
C ASP A 167 32.70 -1.59 2.00
N GLU A 168 33.56 -2.60 2.19
CA GLU A 168 34.52 -3.05 1.17
C GLU A 168 33.79 -3.64 -0.04
N ASP A 169 32.76 -4.45 0.19
CA ASP A 169 31.92 -5.02 -0.88
C ASP A 169 31.19 -3.91 -1.68
N LYS A 170 30.88 -2.78 -1.04
CA LYS A 170 30.25 -1.62 -1.72
C LYS A 170 31.20 -0.92 -2.68
N VAL A 171 32.47 -0.76 -2.30
CA VAL A 171 33.47 -0.02 -3.08
C VAL A 171 33.90 -0.81 -4.32
N ALA A 172 33.84 -2.14 -4.26
CA ALA A 172 34.27 -3.03 -5.34
C ALA A 172 33.26 -3.20 -6.50
N ALA A 173 32.06 -2.61 -6.43
CA ALA A 173 30.89 -3.00 -7.25
C ALA A 173 30.07 -1.83 -7.81
#